data_AF-G9KJ70-F1
#
_entry.id   AF-G9KJ70-F1
#
_cell.length_a   1.000
_cell.length_b   1.000
_cell.length_c   1.000
_cell.angle_alpha   90.00
_cell.angle_beta   90.00
_cell.angle_gamma   90.00
#
_symmetry.space_group_name_H-M   'P 1'
#
loop_
_entity.id
_entity.type
_entity.pdbx_description
1 polymer ?
#
loop_
_entity_poly.entity_id
_entity_poly.type
_entity_poly.pdbx_seq_one_letter_code
_entity_poly.pdbx_strand_id
1 'polypeptide(L)'
;AASFLTRMKKKHGDIFTVLVGGRYVTVLLDPHSYDTVVWESRSKLDFHAYAVFLMERIFDVQLPHYSPSDEKAKMKPTLLHRDLQALTDAMYSNLRTVLLGDTSEAAGGWLEMGLLDFSYSCLLRAGYLTLYGVEALPRTHESQAQDRAHSADVFHTFRQLDLLLPKLARGSLSVGDKDHACRVKGRLWKLLSPARLATRA
;
A
#
# COMPACT_ATOMS: atom_id res chain seq x y z
N ALA A 1 -3.19 19.93 4.60
CA ALA A 1 -4.45 19.95 3.82
C ALA A 1 -5.69 20.09 4.72
N ALA A 2 -5.85 19.26 5.77
CA ALA A 2 -7.01 19.29 6.65
C ALA A 2 -7.38 20.70 7.18
N SER A 3 -6.42 21.41 7.79
CA SER A 3 -6.68 22.75 8.33
C SER A 3 -7.13 23.77 7.28
N PHE A 4 -6.70 23.62 6.02
CA PHE A 4 -7.16 24.47 4.91
C PHE A 4 -8.63 24.20 4.60
N LEU A 5 -9.00 22.92 4.43
CA LEU A 5 -10.39 22.52 4.16
C LEU A 5 -11.32 22.93 5.30
N THR A 6 -10.89 22.80 6.56
CA THR A 6 -11.67 23.27 7.72
C THR A 6 -11.94 24.77 7.67
N ARG A 7 -10.93 25.59 7.31
CA ARG A 7 -11.14 27.05 7.16
C ARG A 7 -12.07 27.37 6.01
N MET A 8 -11.96 26.65 4.89
CA MET A 8 -12.85 26.85 3.74
C MET A 8 -14.28 26.44 4.04
N LYS A 9 -14.49 25.33 4.77
CA LYS A 9 -15.81 24.94 5.27
C LYS A 9 -16.43 26.02 6.15
N LYS A 10 -15.66 26.57 7.11
CA LYS A 10 -16.12 27.67 7.95
C LYS A 10 -16.50 28.93 7.15
N LYS A 11 -15.84 29.18 6.02
CA LYS A 11 -16.05 30.38 5.20
C LYS A 11 -17.17 30.23 4.17
N HIS A 12 -17.32 29.04 3.58
CA HIS A 12 -18.15 28.82 2.39
C HIS A 12 -19.22 27.73 2.57
N GLY A 13 -19.30 27.09 3.74
CA GLY A 13 -20.24 26.02 4.02
C GLY A 13 -19.74 24.66 3.52
N ASP A 14 -20.68 23.73 3.33
CA ASP A 14 -20.39 22.33 3.05
C ASP A 14 -20.08 22.02 1.58
N ILE A 15 -20.25 22.98 0.68
CA ILE A 15 -19.84 22.85 -0.73
C ILE A 15 -19.17 24.12 -1.21
N PHE A 16 -17.99 24.00 -1.79
CA PHE A 16 -17.25 25.16 -2.31
C PHE A 16 -16.26 24.76 -3.40
N THR A 17 -15.90 25.71 -4.27
CA THR A 17 -14.93 25.51 -5.35
C THR A 17 -13.67 26.31 -5.10
N VAL A 18 -12.50 25.69 -5.27
CA VAL A 18 -11.19 26.33 -5.13
C VAL A 18 -10.32 26.09 -6.35
N LEU A 19 -9.47 27.06 -6.69
CA LEU A 19 -8.43 26.90 -7.70
C LEU A 19 -7.15 26.39 -7.03
N VAL A 20 -6.72 25.16 -7.37
CA VAL A 20 -5.51 24.52 -6.84
C VAL A 20 -4.70 23.94 -8.00
N GLY A 21 -3.47 24.41 -8.18
CA GLY A 21 -2.56 23.89 -9.21
C GLY A 21 -3.15 23.97 -10.63
N GLY A 22 -3.85 25.07 -10.94
CA GLY A 22 -4.50 25.27 -12.25
C GLY A 22 -5.79 24.49 -12.47
N ARG A 23 -6.29 23.76 -11.45
CA ARG A 23 -7.55 23.01 -11.52
C ARG A 23 -8.59 23.60 -10.58
N TYR A 24 -9.83 23.69 -11.06
CA TYR A 24 -10.98 23.98 -10.20
C TYR A 24 -11.42 22.70 -9.51
N VAL A 25 -11.36 22.68 -8.18
CA VAL A 25 -11.72 21.54 -7.35
C VAL A 25 -12.93 21.93 -6.51
N THR A 26 -14.07 21.30 -6.80
CA THR A 26 -15.27 21.40 -5.96
C THR A 26 -15.15 20.41 -4.81
N VAL A 27 -15.18 20.91 -3.59
CA VAL A 27 -15.11 20.11 -2.36
C VAL A 27 -16.52 19.99 -1.79
N LEU A 28 -16.96 18.75 -1.55
CA LEU A 28 -18.20 18.42 -0.84
C LEU A 28 -17.86 17.86 0.54
N LEU A 29 -18.42 18.46 1.60
CA LEU A 29 -18.19 18.11 3.01
C LEU A 29 -19.50 17.89 3.79
N ASP A 30 -20.64 17.82 3.10
CA ASP A 30 -21.90 17.37 3.66
C ASP A 30 -22.00 15.84 3.54
N PRO A 31 -21.95 15.10 4.67
CA PRO A 31 -22.00 13.64 4.64
C PRO A 31 -23.32 13.08 4.09
N HIS A 32 -24.43 13.81 4.18
CA HIS A 32 -25.72 13.33 3.67
C HIS A 32 -25.80 13.36 2.14
N SER A 33 -24.92 14.13 1.50
CA SER A 33 -24.83 14.26 0.05
C SER A 33 -23.78 13.32 -0.58
N TYR A 34 -23.09 12.48 0.21
CA TYR A 34 -22.02 11.63 -0.35
C TYR A 34 -22.57 10.52 -1.26
N ASP A 35 -23.65 9.85 -0.86
CA ASP A 35 -24.22 8.74 -1.62
C ASP A 35 -24.65 9.16 -3.04
N THR A 36 -25.18 10.37 -3.19
CA THR A 36 -25.57 10.90 -4.50
C THR A 36 -24.39 11.13 -5.43
N VAL A 37 -23.16 11.26 -4.92
CA VAL A 37 -21.95 11.49 -5.71
C VAL A 37 -21.17 10.20 -5.96
N VAL A 38 -21.02 9.34 -4.94
CA VAL A 38 -20.19 8.13 -5.04
C VAL A 38 -20.81 7.04 -5.93
N TRP A 39 -22.13 7.05 -6.13
CA TRP A 39 -22.85 6.10 -6.98
C TRP A 39 -23.12 6.59 -8.40
N GLU A 40 -22.69 7.81 -8.74
CA GLU A 40 -22.89 8.35 -10.08
C GLU A 40 -22.13 7.58 -11.16
N SER A 41 -22.71 7.59 -12.35
CA SER A 41 -22.11 6.92 -13.50
C SER A 41 -20.82 7.61 -13.95
N ARG A 42 -19.90 6.82 -14.51
CA ARG A 42 -18.61 7.29 -15.02
C ARG A 42 -18.73 8.41 -16.07
N SER A 43 -19.82 8.42 -16.85
CA SER A 43 -20.08 9.46 -17.85
C SER A 43 -20.32 10.84 -17.24
N LYS A 44 -20.69 10.91 -15.95
CA LYS A 44 -20.84 12.16 -15.20
C LYS A 44 -19.64 12.43 -14.28
N LEU A 45 -19.20 11.42 -13.53
CA LEU A 45 -18.09 11.53 -12.57
C LEU A 45 -17.10 10.38 -12.78
N ASP A 46 -15.95 10.67 -13.39
CA ASP A 46 -14.92 9.68 -13.66
C ASP A 46 -13.87 9.59 -12.53
N PHE A 47 -14.00 8.58 -11.67
CA PHE A 47 -13.03 8.28 -10.61
C PHE A 47 -11.78 7.53 -11.14
N HIS A 48 -11.85 6.96 -12.35
CA HIS A 48 -10.80 6.11 -12.92
C HIS A 48 -9.62 6.94 -13.41
N ALA A 49 -9.88 8.13 -13.97
CA ALA A 49 -8.83 9.02 -14.49
C ALA A 49 -7.76 9.35 -13.44
N TYR A 50 -8.16 9.56 -12.18
CA TYR A 50 -7.22 9.84 -11.11
C TYR A 50 -6.44 8.59 -10.67
N ALA A 51 -7.08 7.41 -10.65
CA ALA A 51 -6.41 6.15 -10.32
C ALA A 51 -5.33 5.79 -11.36
N VAL A 52 -5.63 5.93 -12.66
CA VAL A 52 -4.67 5.70 -13.75
C VAL A 52 -3.49 6.66 -13.63
N PHE A 53 -3.77 7.94 -13.39
CA PHE A 53 -2.73 8.95 -13.21
C PHE A 53 -1.82 8.66 -12.01
N LEU A 54 -2.37 8.18 -10.89
CA LEU A 54 -1.56 7.78 -9.74
C LEU A 54 -0.73 6.54 -10.05
N MET A 55 -1.30 5.54 -10.73
CA MET A 55 -0.61 4.30 -11.10
C MET A 55 0.61 4.58 -11.98
N GLU A 56 0.44 5.36 -13.05
CA GLU A 56 1.52 5.71 -13.95
C GLU A 56 2.56 6.60 -13.27
N ARG A 57 2.15 7.66 -12.58
CA ARG A 57 3.09 8.64 -12.02
C ARG A 57 3.85 8.14 -10.79
N ILE A 58 3.20 7.31 -9.97
CA ILE A 58 3.79 6.85 -8.71
C ILE A 58 4.52 5.53 -8.92
N PHE A 59 3.93 4.60 -9.66
CA PHE A 59 4.44 3.22 -9.78
C PHE A 59 5.04 2.89 -11.14
N ASP A 60 4.99 3.83 -12.11
CA ASP A 60 5.47 3.64 -13.49
C ASP A 60 4.82 2.43 -14.19
N VAL A 61 3.56 2.13 -13.83
CA VAL A 61 2.79 1.01 -14.39
C VAL A 61 1.86 1.51 -15.47
N GLN A 62 2.00 0.93 -16.67
CA GLN A 62 1.12 1.14 -17.80
C GLN A 62 0.51 -0.21 -18.21
N LEU A 63 -0.82 -0.30 -18.14
CA LEU A 63 -1.56 -1.53 -18.46
C LEU A 63 -2.46 -1.26 -19.67
N PRO A 64 -2.30 -2.00 -20.79
CA PRO A 64 -3.14 -1.82 -21.96
C PRO A 64 -4.58 -2.21 -21.63
N HIS A 65 -5.54 -1.41 -22.10
CA HIS A 65 -6.98 -1.63 -21.86
C HIS A 65 -7.39 -1.73 -20.38
N TYR A 66 -6.65 -1.08 -19.48
CA TYR A 66 -6.92 -1.12 -18.04
C TYR A 66 -8.25 -0.47 -17.67
N SER A 67 -9.07 -1.23 -16.95
CA SER A 67 -10.35 -0.81 -16.41
C SER A 67 -10.35 -1.01 -14.89
N PRO A 68 -10.22 0.05 -14.08
CA PRO A 68 -10.28 -0.04 -12.62
C PRO A 68 -11.49 -0.79 -12.08
N SER A 69 -12.65 -0.68 -12.74
CA SER A 69 -13.86 -1.40 -12.34
C SER A 69 -13.74 -2.90 -12.57
N ASP A 70 -13.15 -3.32 -13.69
CA ASP A 70 -13.02 -4.74 -14.03
C ASP A 70 -11.96 -5.40 -13.14
N GLU A 71 -10.83 -4.72 -12.91
CA GLU A 71 -9.80 -5.19 -11.99
C GLU A 71 -10.32 -5.26 -10.54
N LYS A 72 -11.11 -4.27 -10.11
CA LYS A 72 -11.80 -4.34 -8.80
C LYS A 72 -12.78 -5.51 -8.73
N ALA A 73 -13.54 -5.76 -9.80
CA ALA A 73 -14.52 -6.86 -9.85
C ALA A 73 -13.84 -8.23 -9.82
N LYS A 74 -12.67 -8.39 -10.46
CA LYS A 74 -11.85 -9.61 -10.40
C LYS A 74 -11.21 -9.82 -9.03
N MET A 75 -10.71 -8.75 -8.40
CA MET A 75 -10.02 -8.82 -7.12
C MET A 75 -10.97 -9.06 -5.94
N LYS A 76 -12.16 -8.43 -5.94
CA LYS A 76 -13.12 -8.50 -4.83
C LYS A 76 -13.45 -9.93 -4.34
N PRO A 77 -13.80 -10.91 -5.20
CA PRO A 77 -14.13 -12.26 -4.72
C PRO A 77 -12.95 -12.95 -4.01
N THR A 78 -11.70 -12.69 -4.42
CA THR A 78 -10.49 -13.28 -3.80
C THR A 78 -10.19 -12.74 -2.40
N LEU A 79 -10.88 -11.68 -1.98
CA LEU A 79 -10.71 -11.00 -0.70
C LEU A 79 -11.95 -11.10 0.20
N LEU A 80 -12.86 -12.03 -0.09
CA LEU A 80 -14.11 -12.22 0.66
C LEU A 80 -14.33 -13.68 1.04
N HIS A 81 -15.24 -13.88 2.01
CA HIS A 81 -15.76 -15.19 2.40
C HIS A 81 -14.66 -16.23 2.68
N ARG A 82 -14.64 -17.34 1.94
CA ARG A 82 -13.72 -18.45 2.14
C ARG A 82 -12.26 -18.06 1.92
N ASP A 83 -11.98 -17.26 0.90
CA ASP A 83 -10.62 -16.85 0.58
C ASP A 83 -10.10 -15.86 1.64
N LEU A 84 -10.97 -14.99 2.14
CA LEU A 84 -10.64 -14.13 3.29
C LEU A 84 -10.37 -14.93 4.56
N GLN A 85 -11.11 -16.01 4.81
CA GLN A 85 -10.84 -16.89 5.96
C GLN A 85 -9.47 -17.54 5.84
N ALA A 86 -9.13 -18.08 4.66
CA ALA A 86 -7.81 -18.65 4.42
C ALA A 86 -6.68 -17.62 4.59
N LEU A 87 -6.88 -16.38 4.10
CA LEU A 87 -5.95 -15.27 4.31
C LEU A 87 -5.82 -14.90 5.79
N THR A 88 -6.91 -14.94 6.56
CA THR A 88 -6.91 -14.64 8.00
C THR A 88 -6.09 -15.66 8.77
N ASP A 89 -6.26 -16.95 8.47
CA ASP A 89 -5.53 -18.04 9.12
C ASP A 89 -4.03 -17.98 8.77
N ALA A 90 -3.71 -17.73 7.49
CA ALA A 90 -2.34 -17.53 7.03
C ALA A 90 -1.69 -16.29 7.68
N MET A 91 -2.43 -15.17 7.76
CA MET A 91 -1.98 -13.93 8.40
C MET A 91 -1.64 -14.13 9.87
N TYR A 92 -2.48 -14.85 10.62
CA TYR A 92 -2.20 -15.16 12.02
C TYR A 92 -0.90 -15.96 12.19
N SER A 93 -0.69 -16.97 11.35
CA SER A 93 0.52 -17.80 11.37
C SER A 93 1.77 -17.00 10.99
N ASN A 94 1.67 -16.13 9.99
CA ASN A 94 2.76 -15.26 9.55
C ASN A 94 3.07 -14.17 10.59
N LEU A 95 2.06 -13.60 11.25
CA LEU A 95 2.26 -12.66 12.36
C LEU A 95 3.03 -13.31 13.50
N ARG A 96 2.67 -14.54 13.91
CA ARG A 96 3.41 -15.27 14.94
C ARG A 96 4.86 -15.51 14.53
N THR A 97 5.08 -15.91 13.27
CA THR A 97 6.43 -16.14 12.74
C THR A 97 7.26 -14.85 12.77
N VAL A 98 6.70 -13.72 12.35
CA VAL A 98 7.41 -12.43 12.28
C VAL A 98 7.64 -11.81 13.66
N LEU A 99 6.64 -11.87 14.55
CA LEU A 99 6.68 -11.23 15.87
C LEU A 99 7.47 -12.03 16.90
N LEU A 100 7.21 -13.34 16.97
CA LEU A 100 7.80 -14.18 18.01
C LEU A 100 9.18 -14.67 17.60
N GLY A 101 9.41 -14.86 16.29
CA GLY A 101 10.67 -15.30 15.71
C GLY A 101 11.29 -16.48 16.46
N ASP A 102 12.60 -16.66 16.28
CA ASP A 102 13.36 -17.47 17.23
C ASP A 102 13.67 -16.56 18.40
N THR A 103 12.97 -16.78 19.51
CA THR A 103 13.20 -16.15 20.82
C THR A 103 14.63 -16.35 21.35
N SER A 104 15.47 -17.07 20.61
CA SER A 104 16.92 -17.18 20.80
C SER A 104 17.73 -16.02 20.20
N GLU A 105 17.23 -15.28 19.20
CA GLU A 105 18.00 -14.21 18.51
C GLU A 105 17.97 -12.88 19.27
N ALA A 106 16.87 -12.58 19.96
CA ALA A 106 16.79 -11.48 20.91
C ALA A 106 17.16 -12.04 22.28
N ALA A 107 18.43 -11.88 22.67
CA ALA A 107 18.98 -12.38 23.93
C ALA A 107 18.18 -11.89 25.16
N GLY A 108 17.08 -12.58 25.52
CA GLY A 108 16.31 -12.51 26.77
C GLY A 108 15.87 -11.14 27.32
N GLY A 109 16.18 -10.02 26.65
CA GLY A 109 16.12 -8.68 27.20
C GLY A 109 15.15 -7.75 26.46
N TRP A 110 14.97 -6.56 27.02
CA TRP A 110 14.15 -5.51 26.42
C TRP A 110 14.80 -4.97 25.14
N LEU A 111 13.99 -4.83 24.09
CA LEU A 111 14.37 -4.16 22.84
C LEU A 111 13.59 -2.84 22.74
N GLU A 112 14.32 -1.75 22.53
CA GLU A 112 13.70 -0.45 22.28
C GLU A 112 13.47 -0.25 20.77
N MET A 113 12.25 0.13 20.40
CA MET A 113 11.88 0.42 19.02
C MET A 113 10.77 1.47 18.98
N GLY A 114 10.77 2.33 17.94
CA GLY A 114 9.67 3.25 17.69
C GLY A 114 8.37 2.49 17.41
N LEU A 115 7.27 2.89 18.06
CA LEU A 115 5.99 2.18 17.95
C LEU A 115 5.49 2.05 16.50
N LEU A 116 5.64 3.10 15.70
CA LEU A 116 5.26 3.07 14.28
C LEU A 116 6.11 2.07 13.48
N ASP A 117 7.42 2.07 13.70
CA ASP A 117 8.32 1.15 12.99
C ASP A 117 8.04 -0.29 13.38
N PHE A 118 7.79 -0.55 14.66
CA PHE A 118 7.38 -1.87 15.16
C PHE A 118 6.07 -2.33 14.51
N SER A 119 4.99 -1.55 14.64
CA SER A 119 3.67 -1.93 14.13
C SER A 119 3.65 -2.08 12.61
N TYR A 120 4.27 -1.14 11.89
CA TYR A 120 4.28 -1.17 10.42
C TYR A 120 5.16 -2.33 9.91
N SER A 121 6.34 -2.54 10.49
CA SER A 121 7.21 -3.67 10.14
C SER A 121 6.45 -4.98 10.28
N CYS A 122 5.84 -5.23 11.44
CA CYS A 122 5.18 -6.50 11.70
C CYS A 122 3.98 -6.74 10.77
N LEU A 123 3.10 -5.74 10.61
CA LEU A 123 1.90 -5.87 9.78
C LEU A 123 2.25 -6.02 8.29
N LEU A 124 3.18 -5.22 7.77
CA LEU A 124 3.56 -5.30 6.34
C LEU A 124 4.27 -6.61 6.03
N ARG A 125 5.21 -7.04 6.88
CA ARG A 125 5.96 -8.28 6.67
C ARG A 125 5.05 -9.50 6.69
N ALA A 126 4.17 -9.59 7.68
CA ALA A 126 3.20 -10.68 7.76
C ALA A 126 2.17 -10.62 6.61
N GLY A 127 1.71 -9.42 6.24
CA GLY A 127 0.81 -9.21 5.10
C GLY A 127 1.46 -9.60 3.77
N TYR A 128 2.74 -9.27 3.59
CA TYR A 128 3.52 -9.68 2.42
C TYR A 128 3.60 -11.20 2.31
N LEU A 129 4.00 -11.89 3.37
CA LEU A 129 4.08 -13.36 3.37
C LEU A 129 2.72 -14.03 3.15
N THR A 130 1.64 -13.37 3.58
CA THR A 130 0.26 -13.86 3.39
C THR A 130 -0.21 -13.74 1.96
N LEU A 131 0.11 -12.63 1.28
CA LEU A 131 -0.35 -12.35 -0.08
C LEU A 131 0.59 -12.87 -1.17
N TYR A 132 1.89 -12.98 -0.87
CA TYR A 132 2.95 -13.30 -1.83
C TYR A 132 3.68 -14.62 -1.51
N GLY A 133 3.15 -15.39 -0.56
CA GLY A 133 3.65 -16.70 -0.21
C GLY A 133 4.86 -16.69 0.74
N VAL A 134 5.10 -17.86 1.30
CA VAL A 134 6.21 -18.17 2.22
C VAL A 134 7.33 -18.87 1.47
N GLU A 135 8.50 -19.02 2.10
CA GLU A 135 9.65 -19.65 1.43
C GLU A 135 9.39 -21.12 1.09
N ALA A 136 8.78 -21.88 2.01
CA ALA A 136 8.52 -23.30 1.81
C ALA A 136 7.32 -23.81 2.62
N LEU A 137 6.67 -24.84 2.08
CA LEU A 137 5.68 -25.68 2.77
C LEU A 137 6.09 -27.16 2.62
N PRO A 138 6.15 -27.96 3.71
CA PRO A 138 5.95 -27.58 5.11
C PRO A 138 6.98 -26.58 5.64
N ARG A 139 6.60 -25.75 6.62
CA ARG A 139 7.49 -24.74 7.19
C ARG A 139 8.59 -25.39 8.03
N THR A 140 9.83 -24.96 7.82
CA THR A 140 11.00 -25.32 8.63
C THR A 140 11.54 -24.10 9.37
N HIS A 141 12.37 -24.31 10.39
CA HIS A 141 13.03 -23.22 11.11
C HIS A 141 13.86 -22.34 10.16
N GLU A 142 14.58 -22.95 9.22
CA GLU A 142 15.38 -22.25 8.21
C GLU A 142 14.50 -21.44 7.24
N SER A 143 13.40 -22.03 6.76
CA SER A 143 12.49 -21.33 5.85
C SER A 143 11.83 -20.12 6.52
N GLN A 144 11.49 -20.25 7.80
CA GLN A 144 10.93 -19.15 8.60
C GLN A 144 11.96 -18.04 8.86
N ALA A 145 13.22 -18.38 9.17
CA ALA A 145 14.30 -17.40 9.32
C ALA A 145 14.55 -16.64 8.00
N GLN A 146 14.55 -17.35 6.86
CA GLN A 146 14.68 -16.75 5.54
C GLN A 146 13.50 -15.82 5.22
N ASP A 147 12.26 -16.23 5.53
CA ASP A 147 11.08 -15.38 5.40
C ASP A 147 11.16 -14.12 6.28
N ARG A 148 11.67 -14.23 7.51
CA ARG A 148 11.88 -13.08 8.40
C ARG A 148 12.88 -12.10 7.80
N ALA A 149 14.00 -12.58 7.28
CA ALA A 149 15.04 -11.74 6.66
C ALA A 149 14.56 -11.11 5.35
N HIS A 150 13.96 -11.90 4.45
CA HIS A 150 13.46 -11.44 3.16
C HIS A 150 12.31 -10.44 3.32
N SER A 151 11.33 -10.73 4.18
CA SER A 151 10.24 -9.79 4.44
C SER A 151 10.74 -8.48 5.07
N ALA A 152 11.75 -8.52 5.95
CA ALA A 152 12.38 -7.32 6.49
C ALA A 152 13.04 -6.49 5.38
N ASP A 153 13.72 -7.13 4.42
CA ASP A 153 14.32 -6.45 3.28
C ASP A 153 13.26 -5.77 2.38
N VAL A 154 12.16 -6.46 2.13
CA VAL A 154 10.99 -5.90 1.41
C VAL A 154 10.45 -4.69 2.18
N PHE A 155 10.25 -4.79 3.49
CA PHE A 155 9.76 -3.69 4.32
C PHE A 155 10.67 -2.47 4.28
N HIS A 156 11.97 -2.64 4.55
CA HIS A 156 12.91 -1.52 4.57
C HIS A 156 13.04 -0.84 3.21
N THR A 157 12.96 -1.61 2.12
CA THR A 157 12.94 -1.05 0.76
C THR A 157 11.63 -0.30 0.50
N PHE A 158 10.50 -0.91 0.83
CA PHE A 158 9.18 -0.30 0.62
C PHE A 158 9.00 0.99 1.42
N ARG A 159 9.49 1.04 2.67
CA ARG A 159 9.38 2.24 3.51
C ARG A 159 10.11 3.45 2.93
N GLN A 160 11.22 3.24 2.23
CA GLN A 160 11.92 4.32 1.51
C GLN A 160 11.03 4.90 0.40
N LEU A 161 10.30 4.04 -0.34
CA LEU A 161 9.35 4.50 -1.35
C LEU A 161 8.14 5.19 -0.72
N ASP A 162 7.57 4.61 0.33
CA ASP A 162 6.39 5.11 1.05
C ASP A 162 6.59 6.54 1.56
N LEU A 163 7.76 6.84 2.13
CA LEU A 163 8.11 8.19 2.59
C LEU A 163 8.21 9.21 1.44
N LEU A 164 8.48 8.76 0.22
CA LEU A 164 8.54 9.61 -0.98
C LEU A 164 7.20 9.71 -1.72
N LEU A 165 6.21 8.87 -1.42
CA LEU A 165 4.90 8.84 -2.10
C LEU A 165 4.23 10.22 -2.20
N PRO A 166 4.15 11.04 -1.13
CA PRO A 166 3.52 12.36 -1.22
C PRO A 166 4.27 13.36 -2.11
N LYS A 167 5.59 13.20 -2.27
CA LYS A 167 6.41 14.02 -3.18
C LYS A 167 6.29 13.52 -4.62
N LEU A 168 6.29 12.19 -4.83
CA LEU A 168 6.00 11.55 -6.13
C LEU A 168 4.63 12.00 -6.67
N ALA A 169 3.59 11.90 -5.83
CA ALA A 169 2.22 12.31 -6.16
C ALA A 169 2.05 13.82 -6.40
N ARG A 170 3.05 14.66 -6.10
CA ARG A 170 3.03 16.09 -6.40
C ARG A 170 4.05 16.49 -7.48
N GLY A 171 4.86 15.56 -7.96
CA GLY A 171 5.95 15.85 -8.89
C GLY A 171 7.03 16.76 -8.30
N SER A 172 7.18 16.81 -6.98
CA SER A 172 8.03 17.77 -6.27
C SER A 172 9.32 17.14 -5.73
N LEU A 173 9.79 16.04 -6.34
CA LEU A 173 11.05 15.40 -5.97
C LEU A 173 12.25 16.22 -6.46
N SER A 174 13.27 16.35 -5.62
CA SER A 174 14.59 16.83 -6.03
C SER A 174 15.25 15.83 -6.99
N VAL A 175 16.34 16.22 -7.67
CA VAL A 175 17.09 15.30 -8.55
C VAL A 175 17.59 14.07 -7.76
N GLY A 176 18.16 14.29 -6.56
CA GLY A 176 18.60 13.19 -5.70
C GLY A 176 17.45 12.29 -5.21
N ASP A 177 16.29 12.88 -4.89
CA ASP A 177 15.10 12.11 -4.48
C ASP A 177 14.56 11.26 -5.65
N LYS A 178 14.64 11.76 -6.90
CA LYS A 178 14.25 11.00 -8.10
C LYS A 178 15.17 9.80 -8.30
N ASP A 179 16.48 10.00 -8.26
CA ASP A 179 17.44 8.91 -8.40
C ASP A 179 17.28 7.86 -7.31
N HIS A 180 17.02 8.31 -6.07
CA HIS A 180 16.73 7.42 -4.96
C HIS A 180 15.43 6.62 -5.19
N ALA A 181 14.34 7.28 -5.58
CA ALA A 181 13.07 6.62 -5.89
C ALA A 181 13.23 5.58 -7.02
N CYS A 182 13.97 5.90 -8.09
CA CYS A 182 14.24 4.97 -9.19
C CYS A 182 15.01 3.73 -8.72
N ARG A 183 16.05 3.90 -7.89
CA ARG A 183 16.79 2.75 -7.31
C ARG A 183 15.91 1.88 -6.42
N VAL A 184 15.10 2.50 -5.57
CA VAL A 184 14.19 1.79 -4.65
C VAL A 184 13.13 1.03 -5.44
N LYS A 185 12.50 1.65 -6.45
CA LYS A 185 11.54 0.99 -7.36
C LYS A 185 12.17 -0.19 -8.09
N GLY A 186 13.34 -0.01 -8.70
CA GLY A 186 14.06 -1.09 -9.38
C GLY A 186 14.35 -2.28 -8.48
N ARG A 187 14.72 -2.01 -7.21
CA ARG A 187 14.90 -3.07 -6.20
C ARG A 187 13.59 -3.79 -5.87
N LEU A 188 12.51 -3.05 -5.65
CA LEU A 188 11.18 -3.64 -5.39
C LEU A 188 10.70 -4.48 -6.56
N TRP A 189 10.83 -4.00 -7.81
CA TRP A 189 10.47 -4.78 -9.00
C TRP A 189 11.26 -6.08 -9.11
N LYS A 190 12.54 -6.07 -8.72
CA LYS A 190 13.33 -7.30 -8.66
C LYS A 190 12.81 -8.23 -7.56
N LEU A 191 12.59 -7.71 -6.35
CA LEU A 191 12.10 -8.49 -5.19
C LEU A 191 10.72 -9.12 -5.43
N LEU A 192 9.81 -8.40 -6.07
CA LEU A 192 8.44 -8.83 -6.38
C LEU A 192 8.27 -9.29 -7.83
N SER A 193 9.35 -9.67 -8.50
CA SER A 193 9.25 -10.17 -9.88
C SER A 193 8.48 -11.50 -9.93
N PRO A 194 7.69 -11.76 -10.99
CA PRO A 194 6.92 -13.01 -11.10
C PRO A 194 7.79 -14.27 -10.96
N ALA A 195 9.01 -14.24 -11.49
CA ALA A 195 9.96 -15.34 -11.38
C ALA A 195 10.37 -15.64 -9.92
N ARG A 196 10.51 -14.61 -9.08
CA ARG A 196 10.82 -14.77 -7.66
C ARG A 196 9.62 -15.14 -6.81
N LEU A 197 8.44 -14.66 -7.20
CA LEU A 197 7.20 -14.99 -6.48
C LEU A 197 6.74 -16.41 -6.80
N ALA A 198 6.97 -16.90 -8.02
CA ALA A 198 6.61 -18.25 -8.43
C ALA A 198 7.37 -19.37 -7.70
N THR A 199 8.52 -19.06 -7.09
CA THR A 199 9.27 -20.03 -6.28
C THR A 199 8.79 -20.11 -4.84
N ARG A 200 7.87 -19.23 -4.43
CA ARG A 200 7.32 -19.16 -3.07
C ARG A 200 6.07 -20.04 -2.97
N ALA A 201 5.87 -20.63 -1.80
CA ALA A 201 4.78 -21.55 -1.49
C ALA A 201 3.53 -20.84 -0.94
#